data_AF-A0AAE9L9N7-F1
#
_entry.id   AF-A0AAE9L9N7-F1
#
_cell.length_a   1.000
_cell.length_b   1.000
_cell.length_c   1.000
_cell.angle_alpha   90.00
_cell.angle_beta   90.00
_cell.angle_gamma   90.00
#
_symmetry.space_group_name_H-M   'P 1'
#
loop_
_entity.id
_entity.type
_entity.pdbx_description
1 polymer ?
#
loop_
_entity_poly.entity_id
_entity_poly.type
_entity_poly.pdbx_seq_one_letter_code
_entity_poly.pdbx_strand_id
1 'polypeptide(L)'
;MSRYETRLEDYRRRESPSYRVFEGLQELVRSVGQLHNNWLYVNVDQWDQDPVHTPIYYWDEHWLEECAEEGAVVTNEQDEYIPKWVLDRQVQTWFELATFESIVEVLKAAGQPVTLQMVTIAVKYYDKRDAFLDYEEVKAVTDLWSVLTKVRNHLTE
;
A
#
# COMPACT_ATOMS: atom_id res chain seq x y z
N MET A 1 -5.69 25.22 -17.72
CA MET A 1 -4.82 25.00 -16.56
C MET A 1 -3.67 24.13 -16.98
N SER A 2 -2.45 24.47 -16.59
CA SER A 2 -1.25 23.64 -16.83
C SER A 2 -1.31 22.37 -15.97
N ARG A 3 -0.68 21.27 -16.43
CA ARG A 3 -0.52 20.02 -15.67
C ARG A 3 0.08 20.26 -14.28
N TYR A 4 0.92 21.29 -14.15
CA TYR A 4 1.53 21.71 -12.88
C TYR A 4 0.52 22.34 -11.92
N GLU A 5 -0.35 23.22 -12.41
CA GLU A 5 -1.39 23.88 -11.60
C GLU A 5 -2.39 22.85 -11.09
N THR A 6 -2.80 21.90 -11.94
CA THR A 6 -3.72 20.82 -11.56
C THR A 6 -3.13 19.91 -10.46
N ARG A 7 -1.82 19.62 -10.52
CA ARG A 7 -1.12 18.84 -9.47
C ARG A 7 -0.98 19.61 -8.16
N LEU A 8 -0.66 20.90 -8.23
CA LEU A 8 -0.54 21.74 -7.03
C LEU A 8 -1.89 21.91 -6.33
N GLU A 9 -2.95 22.11 -7.11
CA GLU A 9 -4.32 22.13 -6.62
C GLU A 9 -4.69 20.77 -6.02
N ASP A 10 -4.36 19.65 -6.67
CA ASP A 10 -4.55 18.29 -6.11
C ASP A 10 -3.88 18.11 -4.75
N TYR A 11 -2.62 18.53 -4.66
CA TYR A 11 -1.86 18.45 -3.42
C TYR A 11 -2.54 19.24 -2.30
N ARG A 12 -3.04 20.44 -2.57
CA ARG A 12 -3.67 21.31 -1.55
C ARG A 12 -5.02 20.81 -1.01
N ARG A 13 -5.70 19.89 -1.69
CA ARG A 13 -7.01 19.36 -1.26
C ARG A 13 -6.88 18.12 -0.37
N ARG A 14 -5.70 17.52 -0.32
CA ARG A 14 -5.44 16.28 0.41
C ARG A 14 -5.36 16.55 1.91
N GLU A 15 -5.74 15.55 2.70
CA GLU A 15 -5.61 15.56 4.14
C GLU A 15 -4.17 15.20 4.53
N SER A 16 -3.63 15.84 5.56
CA SER A 16 -2.30 15.56 6.13
C SER A 16 -2.45 15.20 7.62
N PRO A 17 -3.06 14.04 7.95
CA PRO A 17 -3.16 13.62 9.34
C PRO A 17 -1.76 13.30 9.88
N SER A 18 -1.55 13.54 11.18
CA SER A 18 -0.32 13.13 11.89
C SER A 18 -0.01 11.64 11.70
N TYR A 19 -1.05 10.80 11.79
CA TYR A 19 -0.97 9.38 11.47
C TYR A 19 -2.32 8.84 11.02
N ARG A 20 -2.29 7.70 10.35
CA ARG A 20 -3.47 6.90 10.04
C ARG A 20 -3.14 5.42 10.07
N VAL A 21 -4.07 4.61 10.55
CA VAL A 21 -4.03 3.15 10.45
C VAL A 21 -5.16 2.73 9.52
N PHE A 22 -4.81 1.89 8.55
CA PHE A 22 -5.76 1.20 7.68
C PHE A 22 -5.88 -0.23 8.17
N GLU A 23 -7.08 -0.71 8.43
CA GLU A 23 -7.32 -2.08 8.91
C GLU A 23 -7.05 -3.14 7.81
N GLY A 24 -6.84 -2.70 6.57
CA GLY A 24 -6.45 -3.57 5.47
C GLY A 24 -6.41 -2.85 4.12
N LEU A 25 -6.07 -3.61 3.09
CA LEU A 25 -5.86 -3.09 1.73
C LEU A 25 -7.10 -2.37 1.17
N GLN A 26 -8.30 -2.82 1.54
CA GLN A 26 -9.53 -2.19 1.06
C GLN A 26 -9.66 -0.72 1.48
N GLU A 27 -9.27 -0.40 2.71
CA GLU A 27 -9.34 0.96 3.23
C GLU A 27 -8.30 1.85 2.56
N LEU A 28 -7.08 1.36 2.37
CA LEU A 28 -6.03 2.09 1.66
C LEU A 28 -6.41 2.36 0.19
N VAL A 29 -7.00 1.38 -0.52
CA VAL A 29 -7.48 1.59 -1.90
C VAL A 29 -8.59 2.66 -1.96
N ARG A 30 -9.44 2.74 -0.93
CA ARG A 30 -10.49 3.77 -0.83
C ARG A 30 -9.94 5.16 -0.53
N SER A 31 -8.77 5.27 0.10
CA SER A 31 -8.14 6.56 0.42
C SER A 31 -7.22 7.11 -0.68
N VAL A 32 -7.09 6.43 -1.82
CA VAL A 32 -6.30 6.91 -2.97
C VAL A 32 -6.78 8.31 -3.38
N GLY A 33 -5.83 9.25 -3.46
CA GLY A 33 -6.06 10.65 -3.80
C GLY A 33 -6.56 11.52 -2.63
N GLN A 34 -6.69 10.95 -1.43
CA GLN A 34 -7.19 11.69 -0.26
C GLN A 34 -6.07 12.19 0.66
N LEU A 35 -4.94 11.50 0.71
CA LEU A 35 -3.86 11.83 1.64
C LEU A 35 -2.67 12.45 0.93
N HIS A 36 -1.94 13.31 1.65
CA HIS A 36 -0.63 13.79 1.23
C HIS A 36 0.35 12.62 1.07
N ASN A 37 1.32 12.78 0.15
CA ASN A 37 2.32 11.74 -0.06
C ASN A 37 3.21 11.60 1.18
N ASN A 38 3.34 10.36 1.66
CA ASN A 38 4.28 9.98 2.69
C ASN A 38 4.57 8.47 2.58
N TRP A 39 5.47 7.96 3.41
CA TRP A 39 5.76 6.55 3.55
C TRP A 39 4.59 5.79 4.19
N LEU A 40 4.35 4.60 3.65
CA LEU A 40 3.51 3.57 4.22
C LEU A 40 4.40 2.52 4.89
N TYR A 41 3.92 1.97 5.99
CA TYR A 41 4.61 0.96 6.77
C TYR A 41 3.71 -0.27 6.94
N VAL A 42 4.32 -1.45 6.99
CA VAL A 42 3.60 -2.71 7.09
C VAL A 42 4.44 -3.77 7.81
N ASN A 43 3.79 -4.78 8.37
CA ASN A 43 4.47 -6.03 8.69
C ASN A 43 4.58 -6.85 7.38
N VAL A 44 5.79 -7.01 6.86
CA VAL A 44 6.02 -7.65 5.53
C VAL A 44 5.68 -9.14 5.57
N ASP A 45 6.01 -9.84 6.64
CA ASP A 45 5.69 -11.26 6.79
C ASP A 45 4.18 -11.50 6.82
N GLN A 46 3.44 -10.64 7.53
CA GLN A 46 1.98 -10.68 7.58
C GLN A 46 1.38 -10.32 6.21
N TRP A 47 1.91 -9.28 5.55
CA TRP A 47 1.50 -8.88 4.20
C TRP A 47 1.68 -10.01 3.19
N ASP A 48 2.75 -10.78 3.31
CA ASP A 48 3.00 -11.88 2.39
C ASP A 48 1.99 -13.01 2.54
N GLN A 49 1.49 -13.24 3.76
CA GLN A 49 0.51 -14.27 4.08
C GLN A 49 -0.94 -13.84 3.83
N ASP A 50 -1.33 -12.65 4.29
CA ASP A 50 -2.70 -12.14 4.21
C ASP A 50 -2.75 -10.64 3.86
N PRO A 51 -2.47 -10.29 2.59
CA PRO A 51 -2.38 -8.89 2.15
C PRO A 51 -3.71 -8.14 2.23
N VAL A 52 -4.85 -8.84 2.27
CA VAL A 52 -6.16 -8.18 2.32
C VAL A 52 -6.44 -7.60 3.71
N HIS A 53 -6.03 -8.30 4.76
CA HIS A 53 -6.33 -7.96 6.15
C HIS A 53 -5.10 -7.49 6.96
N THR A 54 -3.94 -7.36 6.32
CA THR A 54 -2.76 -6.82 7.00
C THR A 54 -2.92 -5.31 7.23
N PRO A 55 -2.79 -4.82 8.49
CA PRO A 55 -2.87 -3.40 8.76
C PRO A 55 -1.72 -2.64 8.10
N ILE A 56 -2.03 -1.46 7.56
CA ILE A 56 -1.06 -0.57 6.90
C ILE A 56 -1.05 0.75 7.65
N TYR A 57 0.14 1.29 7.88
CA TYR A 57 0.34 2.51 8.67
C TYR A 57 0.83 3.64 7.77
N TYR A 58 0.33 4.83 8.02
CA TYR A 58 0.79 6.08 7.45
C TYR A 58 1.21 6.98 8.61
N TRP A 59 2.41 7.54 8.55
CA TRP A 59 2.90 8.50 9.52
C TRP A 59 3.40 9.73 8.77
N ASP A 60 2.95 10.90 9.20
CA ASP A 60 3.56 12.14 8.72
C ASP A 60 5.01 12.24 9.25
N GLU A 61 5.92 12.71 8.40
CA GLU A 61 7.36 12.77 8.74
C GLU A 61 7.61 13.78 9.86
N HIS A 62 6.96 14.96 9.81
CA HIS A 62 7.14 15.99 10.84
C HIS A 62 6.56 15.51 12.17
N TRP A 63 5.40 14.84 12.14
CA TRP A 63 4.85 14.23 13.33
C TRP A 63 5.76 13.14 13.92
N LEU A 64 6.40 12.33 13.08
CA LEU A 64 7.33 11.29 13.53
C LEU A 64 8.59 11.91 14.16
N GLU A 65 9.08 13.03 13.61
CA GLU A 65 10.16 13.84 14.19
C GLU A 65 9.77 14.42 15.56
N GLU A 66 8.59 15.01 15.70
CA GLU A 66 8.06 15.50 16.98
C GLU A 66 7.97 14.37 18.02
N CYS A 67 7.49 13.19 17.61
CA CYS A 67 7.48 12.01 18.48
C CYS A 67 8.90 11.60 18.91
N ALA A 68 9.90 11.79 18.06
CA ALA A 68 11.29 11.49 18.39
C ALA A 68 11.84 12.43 19.46
N GLU A 69 11.54 13.72 19.37
CA GLU A 69 11.90 14.72 20.38
C GLU A 69 11.25 14.42 21.74
N GLU A 70 10.02 13.91 21.75
CA GLU A 70 9.30 13.50 22.95
C GLU A 70 9.73 12.12 23.50
N GLY A 71 10.63 11.42 22.81
CA GLY A 71 11.03 10.07 23.17
C GLY A 71 9.91 9.04 23.01
N ALA A 72 8.95 9.28 22.11
CA ALA A 72 7.82 8.40 21.79
C ALA A 72 8.11 7.44 20.61
N VAL A 73 9.30 7.50 20.02
CA VAL A 73 9.78 6.56 18.99
C VAL A 73 10.80 5.57 19.54
N VAL A 74 11.01 4.50 18.78
CA VAL A 74 12.06 3.48 18.95
C VAL A 74 12.62 3.10 17.60
N THR A 75 13.82 2.54 17.59
CA THR A 75 14.42 1.96 16.39
C THR A 75 13.98 0.51 16.25
N ASN A 76 13.45 0.12 15.09
CA ASN A 76 13.11 -1.29 14.78
C ASN A 76 14.37 -2.08 14.37
N GLU A 77 14.20 -3.34 13.97
CA GLU A 77 15.32 -4.23 13.57
C GLU A 77 15.99 -3.79 12.25
N GLN A 78 15.36 -2.87 11.51
CA GLN A 78 15.76 -2.34 10.22
C GLN A 78 16.41 -0.96 10.35
N ASP A 79 16.75 -0.54 11.57
CA ASP A 79 17.31 0.78 11.89
C ASP A 79 16.38 1.97 11.56
N GLU A 80 15.06 1.74 11.54
CA GLU A 80 14.04 2.77 11.24
C GLU A 80 13.39 3.30 12.53
N TYR A 81 13.12 4.61 12.56
CA TYR A 81 12.36 5.23 13.65
C TYR A 81 10.87 4.95 13.48
N ILE A 82 10.28 4.24 14.45
CA ILE A 82 8.85 3.92 14.46
C ILE A 82 8.22 4.33 15.81
N PRO A 83 6.93 4.63 15.86
CA PRO A 83 6.25 4.90 17.14
C PRO A 83 6.30 3.70 18.10
N LYS A 84 6.52 3.94 19.40
CA LYS A 84 6.60 2.87 20.41
C LYS A 84 5.40 1.92 20.44
N TRP A 85 4.21 2.43 20.13
CA TRP A 85 2.96 1.66 20.20
C TRP A 85 2.80 0.63 19.08
N VAL A 86 3.68 0.63 18.07
CA VAL A 86 3.73 -0.40 17.00
C VAL A 86 4.92 -1.35 17.11
N LEU A 87 5.79 -1.22 18.13
CA LEU A 87 7.01 -2.02 18.22
C LEU A 87 6.75 -3.53 18.13
N ASP A 88 5.77 -4.03 18.88
CA ASP A 88 5.41 -5.46 18.91
C ASP A 88 4.77 -5.96 17.60
N ARG A 89 4.50 -5.06 16.64
CA ARG A 89 3.86 -5.39 15.36
C ARG A 89 4.87 -5.64 14.24
N GLN A 90 6.17 -5.48 14.49
CA GLN A 90 7.25 -5.71 13.52
C GLN A 90 7.02 -4.97 12.20
N VAL A 91 6.64 -3.70 12.30
CA VAL A 91 6.38 -2.84 11.15
C VAL A 91 7.67 -2.24 10.62
N GLN A 92 7.76 -2.13 9.30
CA GLN A 92 8.87 -1.49 8.59
C GLN A 92 8.35 -0.68 7.40
N THR A 93 9.20 0.21 6.87
CA THR A 93 8.88 0.97 5.66
C THR A 93 8.56 0.03 4.50
N TRP A 94 7.52 0.39 3.74
CA TRP A 94 7.02 -0.42 2.64
C TRP A 94 7.06 0.33 1.30
N PHE A 95 6.19 1.32 1.11
CA PHE A 95 6.11 2.10 -0.12
C PHE A 95 5.84 3.57 0.17
N GLU A 96 6.28 4.46 -0.72
CA GLU A 96 5.65 5.77 -0.80
C GLU A 96 4.18 5.61 -1.21
N LEU A 97 3.29 6.39 -0.58
CA LEU A 97 1.88 6.42 -0.92
C LEU A 97 1.68 6.73 -2.41
N ALA A 98 2.44 7.66 -2.99
CA ALA A 98 2.35 7.99 -4.42
C ALA A 98 2.66 6.81 -5.34
N THR A 99 3.57 5.91 -4.93
CA THR A 99 3.85 4.67 -5.67
C THR A 99 2.64 3.74 -5.61
N PHE A 100 2.08 3.53 -4.42
CA PHE A 100 0.85 2.75 -4.26
C PHE A 100 -0.32 3.33 -5.08
N GLU A 101 -0.52 4.64 -5.01
CA GLU A 101 -1.54 5.35 -5.79
C GLU A 101 -1.34 5.13 -7.29
N SER A 102 -0.09 5.25 -7.77
CA SER A 102 0.26 5.02 -9.18
C SER A 102 -0.08 3.60 -9.64
N ILE A 103 0.18 2.58 -8.81
CA ILE A 103 -0.20 1.19 -9.11
C ILE A 103 -1.72 1.09 -9.27
N VAL A 104 -2.49 1.65 -8.35
CA VAL A 104 -3.96 1.61 -8.41
C VAL A 104 -4.50 2.40 -9.61
N GLU A 105 -3.89 3.54 -9.94
CA GLU A 105 -4.25 4.36 -11.10
C GLU A 105 -4.01 3.63 -12.42
N VAL A 106 -2.87 2.94 -12.58
CA VAL A 106 -2.57 2.13 -13.77
C VAL A 106 -3.66 1.07 -13.98
N LEU A 107 -4.10 0.38 -12.93
CA LEU A 107 -5.17 -0.61 -13.05
C LEU A 107 -6.52 0.04 -13.39
N LYS A 108 -6.84 1.19 -12.79
CA LYS A 108 -8.10 1.91 -13.05
C LYS A 108 -8.15 2.55 -14.44
N ALA A 109 -7.00 2.85 -15.06
CA ALA A 109 -6.92 3.48 -16.38
C ALA A 109 -7.59 2.65 -17.50
N ALA A 110 -7.72 1.34 -17.31
CA ALA A 110 -8.44 0.46 -18.24
C ALA A 110 -9.97 0.67 -18.25
N GLY A 111 -10.53 1.40 -17.28
CA GLY A 111 -11.98 1.59 -17.14
C GLY A 111 -12.75 0.31 -16.80
N GLN A 112 -12.04 -0.74 -16.40
CA GLN A 112 -12.59 -2.03 -16.01
C GLN A 112 -12.64 -2.17 -14.48
N PRO A 113 -13.48 -3.08 -13.93
CA PRO A 113 -13.48 -3.37 -12.51
C PRO A 113 -12.11 -3.88 -12.02
N VAL A 114 -11.61 -3.28 -10.94
CA VAL A 114 -10.37 -3.68 -10.25
C VAL A 114 -10.74 -4.36 -8.94
N THR A 115 -10.25 -5.58 -8.71
CA THR A 115 -10.45 -6.32 -7.46
C THR A 115 -9.27 -6.13 -6.50
N LEU A 116 -9.46 -6.41 -5.21
CA LEU A 116 -8.35 -6.38 -4.23
C LEU A 116 -7.25 -7.38 -4.58
N GLN A 117 -7.61 -8.55 -5.13
CA GLN A 117 -6.63 -9.53 -5.59
C GLN A 117 -5.75 -8.97 -6.71
N MET A 118 -6.33 -8.22 -7.65
CA MET A 118 -5.56 -7.57 -8.72
C MET A 118 -4.58 -6.53 -8.14
N VAL A 119 -5.04 -5.73 -7.16
CA VAL A 119 -4.16 -4.77 -6.45
C VAL A 119 -3.03 -5.51 -5.74
N THR A 120 -3.33 -6.58 -4.99
CA THR A 120 -2.31 -7.40 -4.33
C THR A 120 -1.26 -7.92 -5.32
N ILE A 121 -1.68 -8.44 -6.47
CA ILE A 121 -0.76 -8.96 -7.51
C ILE A 121 0.14 -7.84 -8.02
N ALA A 122 -0.44 -6.69 -8.37
CA ALA A 122 0.31 -5.56 -8.91
C ALA A 122 1.31 -5.01 -7.89
N VAL A 123 0.90 -4.87 -6.63
CA VAL A 123 1.74 -4.41 -5.54
C VAL A 123 2.89 -5.39 -5.27
N LYS A 124 2.62 -6.69 -5.15
CA LYS A 124 3.67 -7.71 -4.97
C LYS A 124 4.61 -7.83 -6.17
N TYR A 125 4.12 -7.53 -7.37
CA TYR A 125 4.97 -7.49 -8.55
C TYR A 125 5.89 -6.27 -8.53
N TYR A 126 5.35 -5.09 -8.22
CA TYR A 126 6.12 -3.85 -8.10
C TYR A 126 7.21 -4.01 -7.03
N ASP A 127 6.86 -4.51 -5.84
CA ASP A 127 7.79 -4.79 -4.74
C ASP A 127 9.04 -5.57 -5.19
N LYS A 128 8.83 -6.58 -6.05
CA LYS A 128 9.89 -7.50 -6.48
C LYS A 128 10.64 -7.05 -7.72
N ARG A 129 10.03 -6.19 -8.54
CA ARG A 129 10.50 -5.90 -9.90
C ARG A 129 10.70 -4.42 -10.20
N ASP A 130 10.28 -3.54 -9.28
CA ASP A 130 10.25 -2.09 -9.45
C ASP A 130 9.62 -1.69 -10.80
N ALA A 131 8.48 -2.32 -11.11
CA ALA A 131 7.81 -2.20 -12.38
C ALA A 131 6.29 -2.32 -12.23
N PHE A 132 5.56 -1.52 -13.00
CA PHE A 132 4.10 -1.57 -13.06
C PHE A 132 3.66 -2.72 -13.95
N LEU A 133 2.62 -3.44 -13.52
CA LEU A 133 1.81 -4.27 -14.40
C LEU A 133 0.59 -3.50 -14.86
N ASP A 134 0.24 -3.63 -16.13
CA ASP A 134 -1.02 -3.12 -16.64
C ASP A 134 -2.21 -4.03 -16.26
N TYR A 135 -3.42 -3.57 -16.58
CA TYR A 135 -4.65 -4.28 -16.25
C TYR A 135 -4.71 -5.69 -16.87
N GLU A 136 -4.31 -5.85 -18.12
CA GLU A 136 -4.40 -7.12 -18.85
C GLU A 136 -3.37 -8.12 -18.32
N GLU A 137 -2.17 -7.66 -17.98
CA GLU A 137 -1.14 -8.49 -17.35
C GLU A 137 -1.60 -9.01 -15.99
N VAL A 138 -2.14 -8.13 -15.13
CA VAL A 138 -2.67 -8.55 -13.82
C VAL A 138 -3.88 -9.47 -13.96
N LYS A 139 -4.76 -9.19 -14.92
CA LYS A 139 -5.91 -10.04 -15.20
C LYS A 139 -5.47 -11.44 -15.63
N ALA A 140 -4.48 -11.56 -16.52
CA ALA A 140 -3.95 -12.84 -16.96
C ALA A 140 -3.38 -13.66 -15.79
N VAL A 141 -2.64 -13.02 -14.87
CA VAL A 141 -2.13 -13.67 -13.66
C VAL A 141 -3.27 -14.13 -12.74
N THR A 142 -4.29 -13.30 -12.57
CA THR A 142 -5.47 -13.60 -11.74
C THR A 142 -6.25 -14.80 -12.30
N ASP A 143 -6.48 -14.82 -13.61
CA ASP A 143 -7.18 -15.90 -14.31
C ASP A 143 -6.41 -17.22 -14.18
N LEU A 144 -5.08 -17.20 -14.33
CA LEU A 144 -4.22 -18.37 -14.15
C LEU A 144 -4.32 -18.94 -12.73
N TRP A 145 -4.28 -18.09 -11.70
CA TRP A 145 -4.43 -18.50 -10.31
C TRP A 145 -5.79 -19.16 -10.04
N SER A 146 -6.86 -18.61 -10.61
CA SER A 146 -8.21 -19.17 -10.52
C SER A 146 -8.28 -20.58 -11.12
N VAL A 147 -7.67 -20.78 -12.29
CA VAL A 147 -7.59 -22.10 -12.94
C VAL A 147 -6.79 -23.09 -12.10
N LEU A 148 -5.59 -22.71 -11.63
CA LEU A 148 -4.74 -23.58 -10.81
C LEU A 148 -5.43 -24.00 -9.50
N THR A 149 -6.16 -23.07 -8.87
CA THR A 149 -6.92 -23.36 -7.65
C THR A 149 -8.02 -24.37 -7.89
N LYS A 150 -8.78 -24.23 -9.00
CA LYS A 150 -9.82 -25.20 -9.38
C LYS A 150 -9.24 -26.59 -9.63
N VAL A 151 -8.13 -26.67 -10.36
CA VAL A 151 -7.45 -27.96 -10.63
C VAL A 151 -7.00 -28.61 -9.33
N ARG A 152 -6.36 -27.86 -8.43
CA ARG A 152 -5.91 -28.39 -7.13
C ARG A 152 -7.06 -28.96 -6.32
N ASN A 153 -8.18 -28.23 -6.24
CA ASN A 153 -9.33 -28.68 -5.47
C ASN A 153 -9.93 -29.96 -6.07
N HIS A 154 -10.00 -30.07 -7.40
CA HIS A 154 -10.48 -31.28 -8.06
C HIS A 154 -9.56 -32.50 -7.89
N LEU A 155 -8.25 -32.31 -7.63
CA LEU A 155 -7.30 -33.38 -7.35
C LEU A 155 -7.32 -33.85 -5.88
N THR A 156 -8.02 -33.12 -5.00
CA THR A 156 -8.11 -33.41 -3.56
C THR A 156 -9.49 -33.92 -3.13
N GLU A 157 -10.42 -34.03 -4.09
CA GLU A 157 -11.71 -34.74 -4.00
C GLU A 157 -11.57 -36.20 -4.49
#